data_AF-A0A8B9NKA9-F1
#
_entry.id   AF-A0A8B9NKA9-F1
#
_cell.length_a   1.000
_cell.length_b   1.000
_cell.length_c   1.000
_cell.angle_alpha   90.00
_cell.angle_beta   90.00
_cell.angle_gamma   90.00
#
_symmetry.space_group_name_H-M   'P 1'
#
loop_
_entity.id
_entity.type
_entity.pdbx_description
1 polymer ?
#
loop_
_entity_poly.entity_id
_entity_poly.type
_entity_poly.pdbx_seq_one_letter_code
_entity_poly.pdbx_strand_id
1 'polypeptide(L)'
;MELVAELRDRDGRTRSVRVPCPVEEGEGGQLRGLRRGLAELQERVAELLAPLVQEEREAAGDVEDEEDDEDEEEEDEGENNVDTRASADDPPPKRTKVEQPR
;
A
#
# COMPACT_ATOMS: atom_id res chain seq x y z
N MET A 1 -9.16 7.22 -20.07
CA MET A 1 -7.87 6.62 -19.67
C MET A 1 -8.16 5.16 -19.33
N GLU A 2 -7.16 4.28 -19.32
CA GLU A 2 -7.30 2.89 -18.90
C GLU A 2 -6.09 2.51 -18.05
N LEU A 3 -6.32 1.71 -17.00
CA LEU A 3 -5.29 1.04 -16.22
C LEU A 3 -5.16 -0.41 -16.68
N VAL A 4 -3.93 -0.89 -16.77
CA VAL A 4 -3.63 -2.24 -17.24
C VAL A 4 -2.65 -2.90 -16.27
N ALA A 5 -2.95 -4.13 -15.87
CA ALA A 5 -2.02 -5.02 -15.19
C ALA A 5 -1.79 -6.26 -16.05
N GLU A 6 -0.56 -6.76 -16.06
CA GLU A 6 -0.18 -7.97 -16.79
C GLU A 6 0.54 -8.95 -15.86
N LEU A 7 0.04 -10.18 -15.80
CA LEU A 7 0.68 -11.32 -15.15
C LEU A 7 1.29 -12.22 -16.22
N ARG A 8 2.59 -12.47 -16.11
CA ARG A 8 3.29 -13.43 -16.96
C ARG A 8 3.77 -14.61 -16.13
N ASP A 9 3.29 -15.80 -16.44
CA ASP A 9 3.68 -17.02 -15.72
C ASP A 9 4.99 -17.62 -16.26
N ARG A 10 5.48 -18.65 -15.56
CA ARG A 10 6.71 -19.38 -15.92
C ARG A 10 6.57 -20.16 -17.23
N ASP A 11 5.35 -20.55 -17.59
CA ASP A 11 5.03 -21.21 -18.87
C ASP A 11 4.97 -20.23 -20.05
N GLY A 12 5.11 -18.92 -19.77
CA GLY A 12 5.08 -17.87 -20.77
C GLY A 12 3.68 -17.42 -21.18
N ARG A 13 2.61 -17.87 -20.49
CA ARG A 13 1.27 -17.31 -20.70
C ARG A 13 1.18 -15.94 -20.05
N THR A 14 0.52 -15.03 -20.74
CA THR A 14 0.22 -13.68 -20.25
C THR A 14 -1.28 -13.54 -20.02
N ARG A 15 -1.65 -13.09 -18.82
CA ARG A 15 -3.02 -12.70 -18.45
C ARG A 15 -3.02 -11.20 -18.19
N SER A 16 -4.01 -10.47 -18.71
CA SER A 16 -4.10 -9.01 -18.56
C SER A 16 -5.42 -8.61 -17.93
N VAL A 17 -5.38 -7.71 -16.95
CA VAL A 17 -6.55 -7.04 -16.39
C VAL A 17 -6.57 -5.61 -16.91
N ARG A 18 -7.74 -5.16 -17.40
CA ARG A 18 -7.95 -3.80 -17.89
C ARG A 18 -9.11 -3.15 -17.15
N VAL A 19 -8.91 -1.92 -16.69
CA VAL A 19 -9.91 -1.12 -15.97
C VAL A 19 -10.03 0.26 -16.63
N PRO A 20 -11.19 0.59 -17.20
CA PRO A 20 -11.45 1.93 -17.69
C PRO A 20 -11.38 2.96 -16.56
N CYS A 21 -10.67 4.07 -16.80
CA CYS A 21 -10.63 5.21 -15.90
C CYS A 21 -11.23 6.43 -16.61
N PRO A 22 -12.56 6.62 -16.52
CA PRO A 22 -13.19 7.85 -16.98
C PRO A 22 -12.73 9.02 -16.11
N VAL A 23 -12.65 10.21 -16.73
CA VAL A 23 -12.44 11.45 -15.97
C VAL A 23 -13.77 11.81 -15.32
N GLU A 24 -13.78 11.97 -14.00
CA GLU A 24 -14.96 12.43 -13.29
C GLU A 24 -15.15 13.95 -13.42
N GLU A 25 -16.35 14.44 -13.18
CA GLU A 25 -16.65 15.86 -13.24
C GLU A 25 -16.03 16.64 -12.06
N GLY A 26 -15.78 17.94 -12.27
CA GLY A 26 -15.26 18.87 -11.27
C GLY A 26 -13.74 18.89 -11.15
N GLU A 27 -13.25 19.83 -10.33
CA GLU A 27 -11.81 19.97 -10.06
C GLU A 27 -11.24 18.70 -9.44
N GLY A 28 -10.11 18.23 -9.96
CA GLY A 28 -9.48 16.97 -9.53
C GLY A 28 -10.20 15.69 -9.95
N GLY A 29 -11.23 15.76 -10.80
CA GLY A 29 -11.99 14.58 -11.24
C GLY A 29 -11.15 13.51 -11.96
N GLN A 30 -10.03 13.91 -12.59
CA GLN A 30 -9.08 12.96 -13.17
C GLN A 30 -8.40 12.09 -12.11
N LEU A 31 -7.97 12.69 -10.98
CA LEU A 31 -7.31 11.95 -9.90
C LEU A 31 -8.30 11.08 -9.13
N ARG A 32 -9.55 11.54 -8.96
CA ARG A 32 -10.62 10.72 -8.36
C ARG A 32 -10.94 9.49 -9.20
N GLY A 33 -11.13 9.67 -10.51
CA GLY A 33 -11.35 8.56 -11.44
C GLY A 33 -10.19 7.57 -11.47
N LEU A 34 -8.95 8.06 -11.40
CA LEU A 34 -7.75 7.22 -11.29
C LEU A 34 -7.73 6.41 -9.98
N ARG A 35 -8.02 7.05 -8.84
CA ARG A 35 -8.05 6.37 -7.53
C ARG A 35 -9.09 5.26 -7.51
N ARG A 36 -10.29 5.52 -8.05
CA ARG A 36 -11.35 4.51 -8.18
C ARG A 36 -10.91 3.36 -9.08
N GLY A 37 -10.35 3.66 -10.25
CA GLY A 37 -9.86 2.62 -11.16
C GLY A 37 -8.74 1.79 -10.56
N LEU A 38 -7.88 2.37 -9.73
CA LEU A 38 -6.82 1.64 -9.04
C LEU A 38 -7.38 0.65 -8.01
N ALA A 39 -8.40 1.05 -7.24
CA ALA A 39 -9.10 0.15 -6.32
C ALA A 39 -9.74 -1.04 -7.06
N GLU A 40 -10.46 -0.76 -8.15
CA GLU A 40 -11.06 -1.82 -8.99
C GLU A 40 -9.99 -2.72 -9.63
N LEU A 41 -8.85 -2.17 -10.06
CA LEU A 41 -7.74 -2.97 -10.60
C LEU A 41 -7.16 -3.89 -9.52
N GLN A 42 -7.00 -3.41 -8.30
CA GLN A 42 -6.51 -4.20 -7.17
C GLN A 42 -7.43 -5.37 -6.85
N GLU A 43 -8.74 -5.14 -6.77
CA GLU A 43 -9.75 -6.19 -6.56
C GLU A 43 -9.67 -7.26 -7.65
N ARG A 44 -9.66 -6.86 -8.93
CA ARG A 44 -9.58 -7.81 -10.06
C ARG A 44 -8.26 -8.57 -10.13
N VAL A 45 -7.15 -7.95 -9.71
CA VAL A 45 -5.85 -8.65 -9.61
C VAL A 45 -5.88 -9.65 -8.47
N ALA A 46 -6.49 -9.32 -7.32
CA ALA A 46 -6.66 -10.26 -6.21
C ALA A 46 -7.52 -11.46 -6.63
N GLU A 47 -8.65 -11.23 -7.29
CA GLU A 47 -9.49 -12.30 -7.85
C GLU A 47 -8.74 -13.18 -8.86
N LEU A 48 -7.89 -12.57 -9.71
CA LEU A 48 -7.09 -13.31 -10.67
C LEU A 48 -6.01 -14.18 -9.99
N LEU A 49 -5.41 -13.69 -8.92
CA LEU A 49 -4.33 -14.38 -8.21
C LEU A 49 -4.84 -15.43 -7.22
N ALA A 50 -6.01 -15.24 -6.60
CA ALA A 50 -6.55 -16.13 -5.57
C ALA A 50 -6.51 -17.63 -5.95
N PRO A 51 -7.06 -18.08 -7.10
CA PRO A 51 -6.99 -19.50 -7.47
C PRO A 51 -5.57 -19.96 -7.80
N LEU A 52 -4.70 -19.08 -8.32
CA LEU A 52 -3.32 -19.43 -8.66
C LEU A 52 -2.46 -19.62 -7.41
N VAL A 53 -2.68 -18.78 -6.39
CA VAL A 53 -2.01 -18.93 -5.09
C VAL A 53 -2.47 -20.22 -4.41
N GLN A 54 -3.76 -20.54 -4.49
CA GLN A 54 -4.30 -21.79 -3.96
C GLN A 54 -3.66 -23.02 -4.65
N GLU A 55 -3.59 -23.02 -5.99
CA GLU A 55 -2.95 -24.10 -6.75
C GLU A 55 -1.47 -24.30 -6.36
N GLU A 56 -0.72 -23.21 -6.16
CA GLU A 56 0.69 -23.27 -5.75
C GLU A 56 0.86 -23.79 -4.31
N ARG A 57 -0.06 -23.44 -3.40
CA ARG A 57 -0.08 -23.97 -2.02
C ARG A 57 -0.32 -25.48 -2.00
N GLU A 58 -1.35 -25.94 -2.74
CA GLU A 58 -1.66 -27.36 -2.88
C GLU A 58 -0.47 -28.13 -3.50
N ALA A 59 0.18 -27.56 -4.52
CA ALA A 59 1.35 -28.16 -5.14
C ALA A 59 2.57 -28.22 -4.20
N ALA A 60 2.72 -27.26 -3.28
CA ALA A 60 3.77 -27.24 -2.28
C ALA A 60 3.53 -28.24 -1.13
N GLY A 61 2.34 -28.84 -1.04
CA GLY A 61 1.94 -29.69 0.09
C GLY A 61 1.59 -28.91 1.35
N ASP A 62 1.29 -27.61 1.21
CA ASP A 62 0.84 -26.71 2.27
C ASP A 62 -0.68 -26.80 2.39
N VAL A 63 -1.15 -27.95 2.88
CA VAL A 63 -2.58 -28.21 3.10
C VAL A 63 -2.86 -28.04 4.58
N GLU A 64 -3.75 -27.09 4.89
CA GLU A 64 -4.24 -26.68 6.22
C GLU A 64 -3.39 -25.60 6.92
N ASP A 65 -3.73 -24.33 6.64
CA ASP A 65 -3.97 -23.40 7.74
C ASP A 65 -5.34 -22.76 7.42
N GLU A 66 -6.36 -23.32 8.05
CA GLU A 66 -7.70 -22.75 8.07
C GLU A 66 -7.60 -21.31 8.58
N GLU A 67 -8.51 -20.46 8.12
CA GLU A 67 -8.67 -19.06 8.50
C GLU A 67 -8.56 -18.85 10.02
N ASP A 68 -7.35 -18.61 10.53
CA ASP A 68 -7.14 -18.05 11.87
C ASP A 68 -7.27 -16.52 11.76
N ASP A 69 -8.49 -16.09 11.45
CA ASP A 69 -8.97 -14.74 11.78
C ASP A 69 -9.13 -14.67 13.32
N GLU A 70 -8.03 -14.80 14.07
CA GLU A 70 -7.97 -14.31 15.44
C GLU A 70 -7.81 -12.79 15.35
N ASP A 71 -8.95 -12.11 15.49
CA ASP A 71 -9.07 -10.68 15.77
C ASP A 71 -8.06 -10.26 16.86
N GLU A 72 -6.85 -9.84 16.48
CA GLU A 72 -5.99 -9.05 17.35
C GLU A 72 -6.57 -7.63 17.40
N GLU A 73 -7.52 -7.42 18.31
CA GLU A 73 -7.86 -6.10 18.83
C GLU A 73 -6.61 -5.49 19.48
N GLU A 74 -5.74 -4.86 18.68
CA GLU A 74 -4.70 -3.97 19.17
C GLU A 74 -5.39 -2.73 19.76
N GLU A 75 -5.54 -2.77 21.08
CA GLU A 75 -6.03 -1.71 21.95
C GLU A 75 -5.35 -0.37 21.64
N ASP A 76 -6.15 0.59 21.17
CA ASP A 76 -5.82 2.01 21.13
C ASP A 76 -5.72 2.56 22.56
N GLU A 77 -4.50 2.62 23.11
CA GLU A 77 -4.18 3.56 24.19
C GLU A 77 -3.16 4.61 23.72
N GLY A 78 -3.60 5.47 22.81
CA GLY A 78 -2.98 6.76 22.56
C GLY A 78 -3.14 7.71 23.75
N GLU A 79 -2.33 7.54 24.80
CA GLU A 79 -2.17 8.53 25.88
C GLU A 79 -1.45 9.80 25.37
N ASN A 80 -2.17 10.67 24.68
CA ASN A 80 -1.68 11.98 24.30
C ASN A 80 -1.90 12.99 25.43
N ASN A 81 -0.98 13.01 26.39
CA ASN A 81 -0.89 14.06 27.39
C ASN A 81 0.38 14.91 27.18
N VAL A 82 0.37 15.78 26.15
CA VAL A 82 1.35 16.87 26.04
C VAL A 82 0.73 18.21 26.39
N ASP A 83 0.42 18.39 27.67
CA ASP A 83 0.27 19.72 28.25
C ASP A 83 1.63 20.21 28.76
N THR A 84 2.33 21.04 27.98
CA THR A 84 3.15 22.11 28.55
C THR A 84 3.33 23.25 27.55
N ARG A 85 2.38 24.17 27.67
CA ARG A 85 2.46 25.56 27.23
C ARG A 85 3.78 26.21 27.65
N ALA A 86 4.30 27.02 26.74
CA ALA A 86 5.13 28.22 26.94
C ALA A 86 6.64 28.10 26.70
N SER A 87 7.08 28.80 25.63
CA SER A 87 8.09 29.88 25.67
C SER A 87 9.29 29.71 24.72
N ALA A 88 9.49 30.81 23.98
CA ALA A 88 10.76 31.39 23.54
C ALA A 88 11.48 30.76 22.34
N ASP A 89 11.20 31.35 21.16
CA ASP A 89 12.16 32.18 20.40
C ASP A 89 13.63 32.16 20.90
N ASP A 90 14.52 31.47 20.20
CA ASP A 90 15.89 31.93 19.90
C ASP A 90 16.55 31.03 18.82
N PRO A 91 17.35 31.58 17.87
CA PRO A 91 17.90 30.83 16.73
C PRO A 91 19.14 29.99 17.12
N PRO A 92 19.52 28.99 16.30
CA PRO A 92 20.53 28.00 16.69
C PRO A 92 21.92 28.61 16.91
N PRO A 93 22.61 28.28 18.03
CA PRO A 93 23.99 28.70 18.22
C PRO A 93 24.96 27.96 17.27
N LYS A 94 25.68 28.79 16.52
CA LYS A 94 26.89 28.61 15.68
C LYS A 94 27.60 27.25 15.70
N ARG A 95 27.80 26.69 14.50
CA ARG A 95 28.69 25.55 14.17
C ARG A 95 30.12 25.79 14.69
N THR A 96 30.57 24.98 15.65
CA THR A 96 31.98 24.86 16.02
C THR A 96 32.72 24.03 14.95
N LYS A 97 33.74 24.63 14.35
CA LYS A 97 34.64 24.00 13.39
C LYS A 97 35.61 23.10 14.16
N VAL A 98 35.56 21.79 13.95
CA VAL A 98 36.61 20.87 14.40
C VAL A 98 37.45 20.53 13.17
N GLU A 99 38.70 20.99 13.17
CA GLU A 99 39.71 20.61 12.18
C GLU A 99 40.00 19.11 12.30
N GLN A 100 40.00 18.41 11.16
CA GLN A 100 40.51 17.04 11.10
C GLN A 100 42.04 17.09 10.95
N PRO A 101 42.82 16.36 11.77
CA PRO A 101 44.24 16.17 11.51
C PRO A 101 44.45 15.19 10.34
N ARG A 102 45.46 15.49 9.53
CA ARG A 102 46.01 14.64 8.46
C ARG A 102 46.84 13.49 9.00
#